data_AF-A0A818J0N3-F1
#
_entry.id   AF-A0A818J0N3-F1
#
_cell.length_a   1.000
_cell.length_b   1.000
_cell.length_c   1.000
_cell.angle_alpha   90.00
_cell.angle_beta   90.00
_cell.angle_gamma   90.00
#
_symmetry.space_group_name_H-M   'P 1'
#
loop_
_entity.id
_entity.type
_entity.pdbx_description
1 polymer ?
#
loop_
_entity_poly.entity_id
_entity_poly.type
_entity_poly.pdbx_seq_one_letter_code
_entity_poly.pdbx_strand_id
1 'polypeptide(L)'
;MKLAKEFDPNCERQLIAASKIDKYDKGIAQKLVGEGPGSMKLQLGCVAVLNRNQDEIDSNVSFEEMKERERQFFIKHREAFQNLSDEYKGVDQLVKKLATIQHSRIRSTLPETIEKLRNQIRNKRLELKNIPMAMTTEHECWSKFQSMIDAFRESIQAKVNGDYDCEIRSSMFNVNSNASGNTNNTTTEASSRTKVAFVSVSGSTTQ
;
A
#
# COMPACT_ATOMS: atom_id res chain seq x y z
N MET A 1 2.53 13.83 14.73
CA MET A 1 1.78 13.58 13.48
C MET A 1 2.43 14.13 12.19
N LYS A 2 3.61 14.77 12.23
CA LYS A 2 4.21 15.40 11.03
C LYS A 2 4.41 14.43 9.86
N LEU A 3 4.94 13.23 10.15
CA LEU A 3 5.19 12.19 9.14
C LEU A 3 3.90 11.60 8.53
N ALA A 4 2.79 11.60 9.26
CA ALA A 4 1.52 11.10 8.74
C ALA A 4 0.91 12.11 7.76
N LYS A 5 0.96 13.41 8.10
CA LYS A 5 0.47 14.52 7.26
C LYS A 5 1.22 14.64 5.92
N GLU A 6 2.53 14.39 5.93
CA GLU A 6 3.36 14.45 4.72
C GLU A 6 2.88 13.45 3.65
N PHE A 7 2.45 12.27 4.09
CA PHE A 7 2.07 11.19 3.18
C PHE A 7 0.56 11.04 3.03
N ASP A 8 -0.27 11.74 3.78
CA ASP A 8 -1.73 11.72 3.66
C ASP A 8 -2.31 13.03 4.23
N PRO A 9 -2.33 14.10 3.40
CA PRO A 9 -2.74 15.43 3.84
C PRO A 9 -4.25 15.53 4.13
N ASN A 10 -5.06 14.68 3.50
CA ASN A 10 -6.52 14.65 3.65
C ASN A 10 -6.99 13.74 4.79
N CYS A 11 -6.08 12.99 5.43
CA CYS A 11 -6.39 12.08 6.54
C CYS A 11 -7.48 11.03 6.24
N GLU A 12 -7.54 10.58 5.00
CA GLU A 12 -8.52 9.60 4.54
C GLU A 12 -8.15 8.18 4.97
N ARG A 13 -6.84 7.92 5.12
CA ARG A 13 -6.29 6.60 5.43
C ARG A 13 -5.63 6.51 6.81
N GLN A 14 -5.89 7.48 7.69
CA GLN A 14 -5.31 7.56 9.02
C GLN A 14 -6.31 7.19 10.11
N LEU A 15 -5.95 6.16 10.89
CA LEU A 15 -6.61 5.84 12.15
C LEU A 15 -5.66 6.20 13.29
N ILE A 16 -6.18 6.85 14.33
CA ILE A 16 -5.36 7.26 15.47
C ILE A 16 -5.76 6.49 16.71
N ALA A 17 -4.78 5.88 17.37
CA ALA A 17 -4.95 5.24 18.67
C ALA A 17 -4.37 6.17 19.74
N ALA A 18 -5.24 6.75 20.56
CA ALA A 18 -4.89 7.64 21.64
C ALA A 18 -4.67 6.84 22.94
N SER A 19 -3.45 6.90 23.48
CA SER A 19 -3.05 6.21 24.71
C SER A 19 -2.72 7.19 25.84
N LYS A 20 -2.56 6.67 27.06
CA LYS A 20 -2.36 7.48 28.28
C LYS A 20 -3.49 8.49 28.52
N ILE A 21 -4.71 8.02 28.33
CA ILE A 21 -5.95 8.78 28.55
C ILE A 21 -6.29 8.94 30.04
N ASP A 22 -5.56 8.24 30.91
CA ASP A 22 -5.64 8.27 32.37
C ASP A 22 -5.23 9.63 32.97
N LYS A 23 -4.35 10.38 32.28
CA LYS A 23 -3.75 11.61 32.82
C LYS A 23 -4.54 12.89 32.55
N TYR A 24 -5.80 12.79 32.15
CA TYR A 24 -6.52 13.93 31.62
C TYR A 24 -7.90 14.07 32.25
N ASP A 25 -8.16 15.26 32.79
CA ASP A 25 -9.33 15.47 33.62
C ASP A 25 -10.60 15.79 32.81
N LYS A 26 -10.55 16.69 31.80
CA LYS A 26 -11.79 17.19 31.13
C LYS A 26 -11.59 17.62 29.68
N GLY A 27 -12.46 17.16 28.77
CA GLY A 27 -12.52 17.63 27.37
C GLY A 27 -11.68 16.82 26.36
N ILE A 28 -11.21 15.62 26.72
CA ILE A 28 -10.47 14.74 25.81
C ILE A 28 -11.36 14.29 24.63
N ALA A 29 -12.65 14.04 24.89
CA ALA A 29 -13.57 13.55 23.87
C ALA A 29 -13.67 14.51 22.67
N GLN A 30 -13.72 15.81 22.92
CA GLN A 30 -13.78 16.83 21.85
C GLN A 30 -12.51 16.80 20.97
N LYS A 31 -11.34 16.61 21.59
CA LYS A 31 -10.07 16.45 20.86
C LYS A 31 -10.01 15.14 20.06
N LEU A 32 -10.56 14.06 20.60
CA LEU A 32 -10.62 12.75 19.92
C LEU A 32 -11.59 12.76 18.72
N VAL A 33 -12.72 13.45 18.85
CA VAL A 33 -13.72 13.58 17.77
C VAL A 33 -13.25 14.57 16.69
N GLY A 34 -12.32 15.47 17.01
CA GLY A 34 -11.79 16.45 16.07
C GLY A 34 -12.60 17.75 16.02
N GLU A 35 -13.21 18.14 17.15
CA GLU A 35 -14.03 19.36 17.29
C GLU A 35 -13.29 20.51 18.01
N GLY A 36 -11.96 20.45 18.12
CA GLY A 36 -11.16 21.43 18.87
C GLY A 36 -10.15 22.26 18.04
N PRO A 37 -9.64 23.39 18.58
CA PRO A 37 -8.59 24.17 17.93
C PRO A 37 -7.30 23.35 17.78
N GLY A 38 -6.76 23.32 16.55
CA GLY A 38 -5.57 22.52 16.20
C GLY A 38 -5.84 21.02 15.98
N SER A 39 -7.10 20.57 16.06
CA SER A 39 -7.48 19.19 15.76
C SER A 39 -7.64 18.95 14.26
N MET A 40 -7.38 17.71 13.84
CA MET A 40 -7.46 17.30 12.44
C MET A 40 -8.58 16.29 12.31
N LYS A 41 -9.55 16.57 11.43
CA LYS A 41 -10.69 15.68 11.21
C LYS A 41 -10.22 14.46 10.43
N LEU A 42 -10.24 13.30 11.08
CA LEU A 42 -9.82 12.03 10.49
C LEU A 42 -11.05 11.31 9.93
N GLN A 43 -10.95 10.75 8.73
CA GLN A 43 -12.08 9.98 8.17
C GLN A 43 -12.29 8.64 8.89
N LEU A 44 -11.21 7.98 9.34
CA LEU A 44 -11.31 6.71 10.08
C LEU A 44 -11.51 6.92 11.59
N GLY A 45 -11.35 8.16 12.07
CA GLY A 45 -11.54 8.56 13.46
C GLY A 45 -10.35 8.28 14.38
N CYS A 46 -10.58 8.52 15.68
CA CYS A 46 -9.61 8.28 16.74
C CYS A 46 -10.20 7.37 17.81
N VAL A 47 -9.47 6.33 18.20
CA VAL A 47 -9.87 5.35 19.22
C VAL A 47 -9.05 5.58 20.48
N ALA A 48 -9.72 5.72 21.62
CA ALA A 48 -9.08 5.81 22.92
C ALA A 48 -8.78 4.42 23.47
N VAL A 49 -7.55 4.19 23.91
CA VAL A 49 -7.09 2.92 24.50
C VAL A 49 -6.37 3.15 25.81
N LEU A 50 -6.58 2.23 26.75
CA LEU A 50 -5.84 2.16 27.99
C LEU A 50 -4.81 1.03 27.91
N ASN A 51 -3.54 1.36 28.13
CA ASN A 51 -2.46 0.38 28.15
C ASN A 51 -2.08 0.05 29.60
N ARG A 52 -1.32 -1.03 29.79
CA ARG A 52 -0.74 -1.39 31.09
C ARG A 52 0.19 -0.29 31.59
N ASN A 53 0.08 0.01 32.88
CA ASN A 53 1.05 0.86 33.58
C ASN A 53 2.31 0.06 33.93
N GLN A 54 3.40 0.76 34.28
CA GLN A 54 4.68 0.11 34.59
C GLN A 54 4.54 -0.87 35.77
N ASP A 55 3.85 -0.48 36.83
CA ASP A 55 3.60 -1.34 38.00
C ASP A 55 2.78 -2.61 37.65
N GLU A 56 1.88 -2.49 36.67
CA GLU A 56 1.05 -3.60 36.20
C GLU A 56 1.81 -4.56 35.29
N ILE A 57 2.83 -4.06 34.60
CA ILE A 57 3.80 -4.88 33.85
C ILE A 57 4.64 -5.68 34.84
N ASP A 58 5.14 -5.03 35.89
CA ASP A 58 5.98 -5.66 36.90
C ASP A 58 5.20 -6.71 37.72
N SER A 59 3.90 -6.47 37.94
CA SER A 59 2.98 -7.42 38.60
C SER A 59 2.41 -8.50 37.66
N ASN A 60 2.81 -8.50 36.38
CA ASN A 60 2.39 -9.46 35.35
C ASN A 60 0.87 -9.66 35.24
N VAL A 61 0.11 -8.55 35.28
CA VAL A 61 -1.35 -8.57 35.14
C VAL A 61 -1.75 -9.23 33.81
N SER A 62 -2.75 -10.10 33.86
CA SER A 62 -3.22 -10.82 32.67
C SER A 62 -3.88 -9.88 31.65
N PHE A 63 -3.99 -10.33 30.40
CA PHE A 63 -4.63 -9.52 29.36
C PHE A 63 -6.14 -9.35 29.59
N GLU A 64 -6.81 -10.39 30.08
CA GLU A 64 -8.25 -10.37 30.37
C GLU A 64 -8.59 -9.41 31.52
N GLU A 65 -7.78 -9.41 32.59
CA GLU A 65 -7.93 -8.45 33.69
C GLU A 65 -7.73 -7.01 33.21
N MET A 66 -6.76 -6.78 32.33
CA MET A 66 -6.53 -5.45 31.75
C MET A 66 -7.73 -4.97 30.91
N LYS A 67 -8.34 -5.89 30.16
CA LYS A 67 -9.51 -5.60 29.33
C LYS A 67 -10.75 -5.25 30.18
N GLU A 68 -10.98 -5.96 31.27
CA GLU A 68 -12.06 -5.60 32.19
C GLU A 68 -11.77 -4.27 32.90
N ARG A 69 -10.52 -4.02 33.30
CA ARG A 69 -10.10 -2.73 33.87
C ARG A 69 -10.31 -1.58 32.89
N GLU A 70 -9.98 -1.77 31.62
CA GLU A 70 -10.23 -0.79 30.57
C GLU A 70 -11.73 -0.48 30.45
N ARG A 71 -12.59 -1.51 30.45
CA ARG A 71 -14.05 -1.34 30.43
C ARG A 71 -14.53 -0.54 31.63
N GLN A 72 -14.07 -0.89 32.83
CA GLN A 72 -14.40 -0.19 34.07
C GLN A 72 -13.89 1.26 34.07
N PHE A 73 -12.71 1.52 33.51
CA PHE A 73 -12.15 2.86 33.38
C PHE A 73 -13.06 3.77 32.55
N PHE A 74 -13.55 3.30 31.40
CA PHE A 74 -14.46 4.07 30.55
C PHE A 74 -15.84 4.29 31.19
N ILE A 75 -16.32 3.35 32.01
CA ILE A 75 -17.57 3.50 32.77
C ILE A 75 -17.40 4.53 33.88
N LYS A 76 -16.31 4.45 34.66
CA LYS A 76 -16.03 5.37 35.77
C LYS A 76 -15.82 6.80 35.28
N HIS A 77 -15.14 6.99 34.14
CA HIS A 77 -14.84 8.32 33.57
C HIS A 77 -15.83 8.71 32.47
N ARG A 78 -17.10 8.30 32.57
CA ARG A 78 -18.11 8.55 31.53
C ARG A 78 -18.24 10.04 31.17
N GLU A 79 -18.08 10.95 32.14
CA GLU A 79 -18.17 12.40 31.94
C GLU A 79 -17.09 12.94 30.98
N ALA A 80 -15.86 12.40 31.06
CA ALA A 80 -14.76 12.82 30.19
C ALA A 80 -14.86 12.26 28.75
N PHE A 81 -15.58 11.14 28.58
CA PHE A 81 -15.74 10.41 27.31
C PHE A 81 -17.17 10.43 26.73
N GLN A 82 -18.05 11.29 27.25
CA GLN A 82 -19.48 11.29 26.91
C GLN A 82 -19.74 11.55 25.42
N ASN A 83 -18.95 12.44 24.80
CA ASN A 83 -19.10 12.79 23.38
C ASN A 83 -18.43 11.78 22.44
N LEU A 84 -17.71 10.79 22.97
CA LEU A 84 -17.08 9.74 22.18
C LEU A 84 -18.04 8.55 22.08
N SER A 85 -18.34 8.09 20.86
CA SER A 85 -19.14 6.87 20.67
C SER A 85 -18.40 5.63 21.21
N ASP A 86 -19.17 4.64 21.67
CA ASP A 86 -18.62 3.41 22.24
C ASP A 86 -17.79 2.58 21.24
N GLU A 87 -17.97 2.80 19.94
CA GLU A 87 -17.13 2.19 18.91
C GLU A 87 -15.69 2.71 18.88
N TYR A 88 -15.43 3.85 19.53
CA TYR A 88 -14.10 4.48 19.59
C TYR A 88 -13.46 4.34 20.97
N LYS A 89 -13.97 3.43 21.81
CA LYS A 89 -13.47 3.17 23.16
C LYS A 89 -12.95 1.75 23.25
N GLY A 90 -11.71 1.62 23.71
CA GLY A 90 -11.09 0.37 24.10
C GLY A 90 -10.37 -0.38 22.98
N VAL A 91 -9.54 -1.32 23.40
CA VAL A 91 -8.68 -2.14 22.54
C VAL A 91 -9.51 -3.08 21.67
N ASP A 92 -10.59 -3.66 22.19
CA ASP A 92 -11.46 -4.55 21.41
C ASP A 92 -12.04 -3.88 20.17
N GLN A 93 -12.48 -2.63 20.32
CA GLN A 93 -13.08 -1.87 19.22
C GLN A 93 -12.00 -1.42 18.24
N LEU A 94 -10.81 -1.07 18.75
CA LEU A 94 -9.64 -0.80 17.90
C LEU A 94 -9.34 -2.01 17.00
N VAL A 95 -9.28 -3.22 17.56
CA VAL A 95 -9.02 -4.46 16.81
C VAL A 95 -10.10 -4.71 15.76
N LYS A 96 -11.39 -4.59 16.14
CA LYS A 96 -12.50 -4.75 15.19
C LYS A 96 -12.44 -3.76 14.03
N LYS A 97 -12.23 -2.46 14.32
CA LYS A 97 -12.12 -1.43 13.26
C LYS A 97 -10.91 -1.69 12.36
N LEU A 98 -9.76 -2.04 12.94
CA LEU A 98 -8.56 -2.41 12.16
C LEU A 98 -8.84 -3.58 11.22
N ALA A 99 -9.51 -4.63 11.72
CA ALA A 99 -9.88 -5.79 10.92
C ALA A 99 -10.83 -5.40 9.78
N THR A 100 -11.87 -4.60 10.04
CA THR A 100 -12.80 -4.12 9.01
C THR A 100 -12.09 -3.28 7.95
N ILE A 101 -11.24 -2.34 8.37
CA ILE A 101 -10.47 -1.49 7.46
C ILE A 101 -9.54 -2.34 6.60
N GLN A 102 -8.83 -3.29 7.21
CA GLN A 102 -7.91 -4.17 6.49
C GLN A 102 -8.65 -5.05 5.49
N HIS A 103 -9.78 -5.63 5.89
CA HIS A 103 -10.58 -6.48 5.02
C HIS A 103 -11.13 -5.70 3.81
N SER A 104 -11.66 -4.50 4.03
CA SER A 104 -12.12 -3.62 2.95
C SER A 104 -11.01 -3.32 1.94
N ARG A 105 -9.80 -3.03 2.44
CA ARG A 105 -8.63 -2.76 1.57
C ARG A 105 -8.17 -3.96 0.79
N ILE A 106 -8.10 -5.14 1.42
CA ILE A 106 -7.75 -6.37 0.70
C ILE A 106 -8.75 -6.59 -0.44
N ARG A 107 -10.04 -6.40 -0.19
CA ARG A 107 -11.08 -6.56 -1.19
C ARG A 107 -10.93 -5.57 -2.37
N SER A 108 -10.51 -4.34 -2.11
CA SER A 108 -10.33 -3.33 -3.17
C SER A 108 -9.02 -3.48 -3.95
N THR A 109 -7.92 -3.87 -3.30
CA THR A 109 -6.58 -3.91 -3.92
C THR A 109 -6.25 -5.23 -4.61
N LEU A 110 -6.87 -6.34 -4.18
CA LEU A 110 -6.66 -7.66 -4.76
C LEU A 110 -7.02 -7.75 -6.25
N PRO A 111 -8.18 -7.25 -6.75
CA PRO A 111 -8.48 -7.30 -8.17
C PRO A 111 -7.47 -6.51 -9.02
N GLU A 112 -7.09 -5.32 -8.56
CA GLU A 112 -6.10 -4.47 -9.22
C GLU A 112 -4.73 -5.15 -9.29
N THR A 113 -4.31 -5.81 -8.20
CA THR A 113 -3.05 -6.55 -8.14
C THR A 113 -3.05 -7.73 -9.12
N ILE A 114 -4.18 -8.45 -9.22
CA ILE A 114 -4.34 -9.55 -10.18
C ILE A 114 -4.23 -9.03 -11.62
N GLU A 115 -4.86 -7.90 -11.92
CA GLU A 115 -4.80 -7.30 -13.25
C GLU A 115 -3.38 -6.84 -13.61
N LYS A 116 -2.70 -6.14 -12.70
CA LYS A 116 -1.28 -5.77 -12.86
C LYS A 116 -0.41 -7.00 -13.13
N LEU A 117 -0.60 -8.08 -12.38
CA LEU A 117 0.14 -9.32 -12.56
C LEU A 117 -0.16 -10.00 -13.91
N ARG A 118 -1.42 -10.03 -14.35
CA ARG A 118 -1.80 -10.55 -15.67
C ARG A 118 -1.15 -9.75 -16.81
N ASN A 119 -1.13 -8.43 -16.69
CA ASN A 119 -0.48 -7.56 -17.67
C ASN A 119 1.04 -7.79 -17.70
N GLN A 120 1.69 -7.91 -16.55
CA GLN A 120 3.11 -8.25 -16.48
C GLN A 120 3.41 -9.61 -17.12
N ILE A 121 2.60 -10.64 -16.86
CA ILE A 121 2.75 -11.96 -17.49
C ILE A 121 2.58 -11.85 -19.02
N ARG A 122 1.58 -11.10 -19.49
CA ARG A 122 1.36 -10.89 -20.93
C ARG A 122 2.57 -10.22 -21.58
N ASN A 123 3.09 -9.15 -20.98
CA ASN A 123 4.24 -8.42 -21.49
C ASN A 123 5.48 -9.32 -21.52
N LYS A 124 5.75 -10.06 -20.44
CA LYS A 124 6.87 -11.00 -20.37
C LYS A 124 6.74 -12.15 -21.37
N ARG A 125 5.53 -12.64 -21.63
CA ARG A 125 5.28 -13.63 -22.69
C ARG A 125 5.53 -13.07 -24.10
N LEU A 126 5.22 -11.80 -24.33
CA LEU A 126 5.54 -11.14 -25.61
C LEU A 126 7.05 -10.94 -25.76
N GLU A 127 7.73 -10.51 -24.70
CA GLU A 127 9.20 -10.42 -24.67
C GLU A 127 9.84 -11.78 -24.96
N LEU A 128 9.37 -12.85 -24.31
CA LEU A 128 9.87 -14.21 -24.55
C LEU A 128 9.66 -14.70 -25.99
N LYS A 129 8.54 -14.34 -26.63
CA LYS A 129 8.31 -14.67 -28.05
C LYS A 129 9.27 -13.93 -28.99
N ASN A 130 9.74 -12.76 -28.58
CA ASN A 130 10.70 -11.97 -29.35
C ASN A 130 12.15 -12.43 -29.12
N ILE A 131 12.41 -13.18 -28.05
CA ILE A 131 13.72 -13.77 -27.80
C ILE A 131 13.87 -15.02 -28.69
N PRO A 132 14.93 -15.13 -29.50
CA PRO A 132 15.19 -16.33 -30.28
C PRO A 132 15.43 -17.53 -29.37
N MET A 133 14.92 -18.70 -29.75
CA MET A 133 15.19 -19.95 -29.04
C MET A 133 16.70 -20.22 -29.02
N ALA A 134 17.21 -20.65 -27.87
CA ALA A 134 18.60 -21.07 -27.74
C ALA A 134 18.82 -22.27 -28.66
N MET A 135 19.68 -22.09 -29.68
CA MET A 135 20.04 -23.14 -30.62
C MET A 135 21.18 -23.94 -30.01
N THR A 136 20.95 -25.23 -29.80
CA THR A 136 21.95 -26.13 -29.18
C THR A 136 22.68 -26.95 -30.23
N THR A 137 22.18 -26.98 -31.46
CA THR A 137 22.75 -27.78 -32.56
C THR A 137 23.31 -26.88 -33.67
N GLU A 138 24.48 -27.24 -34.19
CA GLU A 138 25.15 -26.52 -35.28
C GLU A 138 24.27 -26.37 -36.54
N HIS A 139 23.51 -27.41 -36.88
CA HIS A 139 22.56 -27.40 -38.00
C HIS A 139 21.44 -26.36 -37.83
N GLU A 140 20.96 -26.14 -36.59
CA GLU A 140 19.93 -25.13 -36.31
C GLU A 140 20.50 -23.72 -36.48
N CYS A 141 21.73 -23.50 -36.03
CA CYS A 141 22.46 -22.24 -36.24
C CYS A 141 22.63 -21.94 -37.73
N TRP A 142 23.06 -22.93 -38.52
CA TRP A 142 23.25 -22.78 -39.96
C TRP A 142 21.93 -22.51 -40.70
N SER A 143 20.86 -23.25 -40.35
CA SER A 143 19.52 -23.03 -40.91
C SER A 143 18.98 -21.63 -40.61
N LYS A 144 19.21 -21.12 -39.38
CA LYS A 144 18.83 -19.75 -39.04
C LYS A 144 19.65 -18.71 -39.79
N PHE A 145 20.96 -18.92 -39.91
CA PHE A 145 21.85 -18.04 -40.67
C PHE A 145 21.45 -17.97 -42.15
N GLN A 146 21.16 -19.13 -42.75
CA GLN A 146 20.66 -19.22 -44.12
C GLN A 146 19.34 -18.45 -44.28
N SER A 147 18.41 -18.62 -43.34
CA SER A 147 17.15 -17.85 -43.32
C SER A 147 17.36 -16.33 -43.19
N MET A 148 18.42 -15.86 -42.50
CA MET A 148 18.76 -14.43 -42.47
C MET A 148 19.29 -13.94 -43.81
N ILE A 149 20.10 -14.73 -44.51
CA ILE A 149 20.62 -14.41 -45.85
C ILE A 149 19.46 -14.31 -46.85
N ASP A 150 18.51 -15.25 -46.81
CA ASP A 150 17.36 -15.25 -47.71
C ASP A 150 16.47 -14.02 -47.48
N ALA A 151 16.21 -13.66 -46.22
CA ALA A 151 15.44 -12.45 -45.90
C ALA A 151 16.15 -11.16 -46.33
N PHE A 152 17.48 -11.10 -46.23
CA PHE A 152 18.27 -9.97 -46.72
C PHE A 152 18.24 -9.88 -48.26
N ARG A 153 18.34 -11.02 -48.94
CA ARG A 153 18.22 -11.10 -50.40
C ARG A 153 16.87 -10.61 -50.88
N GLU A 154 15.78 -11.03 -50.23
CA GLU A 154 14.42 -10.56 -50.53
C GLU A 154 14.29 -9.05 -50.35
N SER A 155 14.88 -8.48 -49.29
CA SER A 155 14.87 -7.03 -49.06
C SER A 155 15.62 -6.24 -50.14
N ILE A 156 16.79 -6.72 -50.57
CA ILE A 156 17.52 -6.09 -51.68
C ILE A 156 16.69 -6.18 -52.96
N GLN A 157 16.10 -7.34 -53.23
CA GLN A 157 15.30 -7.54 -54.43
C GLN A 157 14.05 -6.64 -54.45
N ALA A 158 13.36 -6.49 -53.33
CA ALA A 158 12.23 -5.57 -53.18
C ALA A 158 12.65 -4.10 -53.43
N LYS A 159 13.77 -3.67 -52.84
CA LYS A 159 14.32 -2.32 -53.05
C LYS A 159 14.76 -2.06 -54.49
N VAL A 160 15.34 -3.06 -55.17
CA VAL A 160 15.72 -2.96 -56.59
C VAL A 160 14.48 -2.89 -57.48
N ASN A 161 13.38 -3.53 -57.08
CA ASN A 161 12.11 -3.51 -57.79
C ASN A 161 11.24 -2.27 -57.49
N GLY A 162 11.70 -1.36 -56.62
CA GLY A 162 11.00 -0.13 -56.28
C GLY A 162 9.94 -0.25 -55.17
N ASP A 163 9.89 -1.38 -54.47
CA ASP A 163 9.06 -1.57 -53.26
C ASP A 163 9.90 -1.24 -52.02
N TYR A 164 9.71 -0.03 -51.51
CA TYR A 164 10.43 0.50 -50.35
C TYR A 164 9.70 0.28 -49.03
N ASP A 165 8.45 -0.18 -49.07
CA ASP A 165 7.63 -0.47 -47.88
C ASP A 165 7.85 -1.90 -47.36
N CYS A 166 8.83 -2.64 -47.92
CA CYS A 166 9.23 -3.93 -47.39
C CYS A 166 9.85 -3.77 -46.00
N GLU A 167 9.03 -3.84 -44.96
CA GLU A 167 9.53 -4.03 -43.60
C GLU A 167 10.23 -5.39 -43.59
N ILE A 168 11.56 -5.38 -43.48
CA ILE A 168 12.28 -6.61 -43.11
C ILE A 168 11.59 -7.11 -41.86
N ARG A 169 11.00 -8.30 -41.95
CA ARG A 169 10.24 -8.91 -40.87
C ARG A 169 11.18 -8.98 -39.66
N SER A 170 11.06 -7.99 -38.76
CA SER A 170 12.06 -7.70 -37.72
C SER A 170 12.24 -8.88 -36.75
N SER A 171 11.33 -9.86 -36.79
CA SER A 171 11.46 -11.17 -36.15
C SER A 171 12.68 -12.00 -36.59
N MET A 172 13.38 -11.63 -37.67
CA MET A 172 14.60 -12.33 -38.10
C MET A 172 15.90 -11.72 -37.54
N PHE A 173 15.92 -10.43 -37.20
CA PHE A 173 17.15 -9.68 -36.84
C PHE A 173 17.15 -9.07 -35.44
N ASN A 174 16.15 -9.36 -34.60
CA ASN A 174 16.06 -8.71 -33.29
C ASN A 174 17.08 -9.28 -32.28
N VAL A 175 18.33 -8.82 -32.37
CA VAL A 175 19.22 -8.64 -31.22
C VAL A 175 18.90 -7.27 -30.64
N ASN A 176 17.77 -7.24 -29.93
CA ASN A 176 17.23 -6.23 -29.03
C ASN A 176 17.90 -4.83 -29.03
N SER A 177 17.26 -3.82 -29.63
CA SER A 177 17.54 -2.39 -29.37
C SER A 177 16.32 -1.59 -28.90
N ASN A 178 15.23 -2.25 -28.52
CA ASN A 178 14.12 -1.60 -27.81
C ASN A 178 14.04 -2.12 -26.37
N ALA A 179 15.16 -1.99 -25.64
CA ALA A 179 15.10 -1.61 -24.24
C ALA A 179 14.75 -0.10 -24.16
N SER A 180 13.64 0.32 -24.79
CA SER A 180 12.91 1.47 -24.28
C SER A 180 12.33 0.95 -22.98
N GLY A 181 13.13 1.08 -21.92
CA GLY A 181 12.69 0.89 -20.56
C GLY A 181 11.43 1.71 -20.45
N ASN A 182 10.29 1.03 -20.45
CA ASN A 182 9.08 1.63 -19.98
C ASN A 182 9.30 1.72 -18.48
N THR A 183 10.05 2.76 -18.08
CA THR A 183 9.94 3.41 -16.78
C THR A 183 8.55 4.00 -16.73
N ASN A 184 7.53 3.13 -16.80
CA ASN A 184 6.24 3.46 -16.26
C ASN A 184 6.46 3.48 -14.77
N ASN A 185 6.91 4.65 -14.32
CA ASN A 185 6.22 5.30 -13.25
C ASN A 185 6.12 4.37 -12.03
N THR A 186 7.25 4.19 -11.35
CA THR A 186 7.20 4.41 -9.90
C THR A 186 6.91 5.91 -9.67
N THR A 187 5.81 6.43 -10.22
CA THR A 187 5.04 7.44 -9.53
C THR A 187 4.71 6.73 -8.25
N THR A 188 5.51 7.00 -7.22
CA THR A 188 5.13 7.07 -5.82
C THR A 188 3.68 6.62 -5.68
N GLU A 189 3.44 5.30 -5.67
CA GLU A 189 2.17 4.76 -5.22
C GLU A 189 2.19 5.17 -3.76
N ALA A 190 1.63 6.35 -3.51
CA ALA A 190 1.55 6.97 -2.21
C ALA A 190 0.79 5.94 -1.38
N SER A 191 1.59 5.15 -0.66
CA SER A 191 1.24 3.84 -0.14
C SER A 191 -0.21 3.84 0.33
N SER A 192 -1.08 3.14 -0.41
CA SER A 192 -2.50 2.94 -0.07
C SER A 192 -2.69 2.09 1.19
N ARG A 193 -1.68 2.04 2.06
CA ARG A 193 -1.69 1.35 3.35
C ARG A 193 -2.37 2.24 4.38
N THR A 194 -3.21 1.63 5.22
CA THR A 194 -3.76 2.34 6.37
C THR A 194 -2.61 2.70 7.26
N LYS A 195 -2.53 3.95 7.67
CA LYS A 195 -1.54 4.37 8.65
C LYS A 195 -2.22 4.42 10.00
N VAL A 196 -1.74 3.60 10.92
CA VAL A 196 -2.13 3.68 12.32
C VAL A 196 -1.09 4.53 13.02
N ALA A 197 -1.51 5.67 13.57
CA ALA A 197 -0.64 6.50 14.40
C ALA A 197 -1.02 6.32 15.86
N PHE A 198 -0.06 5.90 16.67
CA PHE A 198 -0.19 5.88 18.12
C PHE A 198 0.20 7.25 18.66
N VAL A 199 -0.71 7.88 19.41
CA VAL A 199 -0.49 9.18 20.01
C VAL A 199 -0.73 9.09 21.50
N SER A 200 0.23 9.57 22.28
CA SER A 200 0.05 9.68 23.73
C SER A 200 -0.62 11.01 24.05
N VAL A 201 -1.62 10.99 24.91
CA VAL A 201 -2.41 12.18 25.30
C VAL A 201 -1.73 12.98 26.44
N SER A 202 -0.49 12.65 26.80
CA SER A 202 0.28 13.44 27.77
C SER A 202 0.39 14.90 27.32
N GLY A 203 -0.11 15.81 28.17
CA GLY A 203 -0.28 17.23 27.86
C GLY A 203 0.97 17.87 27.28
N SER A 204 0.91 18.18 25.99
CA SER A 204 1.72 19.25 25.42
C SER A 204 1.05 20.58 25.77
N THR A 205 1.44 21.14 26.91
CA THR A 205 1.50 22.60 27.06
C THR A 205 2.61 23.07 26.12
N THR A 206 2.27 23.56 24.94
CA THR A 206 3.14 24.35 24.04
C THR A 206 2.23 24.91 22.95
N GLN A 207 1.78 26.16 23.12
CA GLN A 207 2.30 27.36 22.42
C GLN A 207 2.17 27.27 20.90
#